data_AF-A0A3B9KX16-F1
#
_entry.id   AF-A0A3B9KX16-F1
#
_cell.length_a   1.000
_cell.length_b   1.000
_cell.length_c   1.000
_cell.angle_alpha   90.00
_cell.angle_beta   90.00
_cell.angle_gamma   90.00
#
_symmetry.space_group_name_H-M   'P 1'
#
loop_
_entity.id
_entity.type
_entity.pdbx_description
1 polymer ?
#
loop_
_entity_poly.entity_id
_entity_poly.type
_entity_poly.pdbx_seq_one_letter_code
_entity_poly.pdbx_strand_id
1 'polypeptide(L)'
;MFWMSSNPNRMSISQMASAKPPAAKSEAEYLDGLNPEQREAVLTTEGPLLVLAGAGTGKTRVLTTRLAHIIGTRLAWPSQTLTVTFTNKAAREMRERALSMLGEAGEGLRWLGTFHSISAQILRKHAELAGLKSTFTIIDTDDQIRLCKQIIQAENIDPKRWTPRYLASLIDGWKNRALVPNKVPPEEAHQFADGKGITCYQIYQARLKVLNACDFGDLLIHNIQIFQNNPDLLKEYHDKFRYILVDEYQDTNVAQYLWLRLLAQGSQNICCVGDDDQSIYGWRG
;
A
#
# COMPACT_ATOMS: atom_id res chain seq x y z
N MET A 1 34.74 -32.47 10.03
CA MET A 1 35.51 -31.25 9.70
C MET A 1 34.79 -30.54 8.57
N PHE A 2 33.91 -29.58 8.87
CA PHE A 2 33.19 -28.78 7.87
C PHE A 2 33.61 -27.32 8.02
N TRP A 3 34.27 -26.79 6.99
CA TRP A 3 34.67 -25.39 6.87
C TRP A 3 33.46 -24.57 6.42
N MET A 4 32.99 -23.65 7.27
CA MET A 4 32.13 -22.54 6.85
C MET A 4 33.03 -21.46 6.24
N SER A 5 32.96 -21.31 4.92
CA SER A 5 33.52 -20.15 4.23
C SER A 5 32.74 -18.90 4.63
N SER A 6 33.33 -18.08 5.50
CA SER A 6 32.86 -16.72 5.77
C SER A 6 33.12 -15.87 4.54
N ASN A 7 32.06 -15.51 3.82
CA ASN A 7 32.12 -14.62 2.67
C ASN A 7 32.69 -13.25 3.12
N PRO A 8 33.89 -12.83 2.69
CA PRO A 8 34.61 -11.67 3.25
C PRO A 8 34.00 -10.32 2.88
N ASN A 9 32.89 -10.28 2.13
CA ASN A 9 32.23 -9.07 1.66
C ASN A 9 30.89 -8.73 2.34
N ARG A 10 30.57 -9.36 3.47
CA ARG A 10 29.37 -8.97 4.23
C ARG A 10 29.67 -7.71 5.06
N MET A 11 29.31 -6.55 4.51
CA MET A 11 29.37 -5.28 5.24
C MET A 11 28.62 -5.41 6.57
N SER A 12 29.23 -4.92 7.64
CA SER A 12 28.57 -4.81 8.94
C SER A 12 27.41 -3.81 8.87
N ILE A 13 26.44 -3.91 9.78
CA ILE A 13 25.31 -2.97 9.89
C ILE A 13 25.79 -1.51 10.00
N SER A 14 26.90 -1.29 10.72
CA SER A 14 27.52 0.04 10.84
C SER A 14 28.15 0.52 9.52
N GLN A 15 28.74 -0.38 8.73
CA GLN A 15 29.28 -0.05 7.41
C GLN A 15 28.19 0.21 6.37
N MET A 16 27.06 -0.49 6.44
CA MET A 16 25.87 -0.20 5.62
C MET A 16 25.27 1.17 5.96
N ALA A 17 25.31 1.57 7.23
CA ALA A 17 24.87 2.89 7.67
C ALA A 17 25.83 4.03 7.23
N SER A 18 27.13 3.75 7.04
CA SER A 18 28.13 4.72 6.59
C SER A 18 28.40 4.71 5.08
N ALA A 19 27.83 3.75 4.33
CA ALA A 19 28.03 3.65 2.90
C ALA A 19 27.37 4.83 2.17
N LYS A 20 27.96 5.30 1.08
CA LYS A 20 27.33 6.28 0.18
C LYS A 20 26.37 5.55 -0.77
N PRO A 21 25.18 6.10 -1.09
CA PRO A 21 24.26 5.50 -2.06
C PRO A 21 24.91 5.32 -3.44
N PRO A 22 24.50 4.31 -4.24
CA PRO A 22 25.02 4.09 -5.58
C PRO A 22 24.73 5.29 -6.50
N ALA A 23 25.61 5.55 -7.49
CA ALA A 23 25.40 6.62 -8.48
C ALA A 23 24.69 6.11 -9.73
N ALA A 24 23.80 6.93 -10.31
CA ALA A 24 23.20 6.66 -11.61
C ALA A 24 24.18 6.92 -12.78
N LYS A 25 23.85 6.37 -13.96
CA LYS A 25 24.56 6.65 -15.22
C LYS A 25 24.17 8.07 -15.70
N SER A 26 25.02 9.05 -15.37
CA SER A 26 24.87 10.49 -15.62
C SER A 26 23.67 11.16 -14.91
N GLU A 27 23.91 12.26 -14.22
CA GLU A 27 22.89 12.97 -13.42
C GLU A 27 21.85 13.73 -14.28
N ALA A 28 21.98 13.77 -15.61
CA ALA A 28 21.23 14.68 -16.48
C ALA A 28 20.34 14.02 -17.54
N GLU A 29 20.68 12.84 -18.08
CA GLU A 29 19.97 12.27 -19.25
C GLU A 29 18.49 11.97 -18.97
N TYR A 30 18.13 11.55 -17.75
CA TYR A 30 16.72 11.27 -17.42
C TYR A 30 15.85 12.53 -17.29
N LEU A 31 16.46 13.72 -17.21
CA LEU A 31 15.77 15.00 -17.22
C LEU A 31 15.47 15.49 -18.65
N ASP A 32 16.09 14.89 -19.65
CA ASP A 32 15.93 15.30 -21.04
C ASP A 32 14.51 15.00 -21.54
N GLY A 33 13.94 15.98 -22.24
CA GLY A 33 12.58 15.89 -22.80
C GLY A 33 11.45 16.03 -21.77
N LEU A 34 11.74 16.49 -20.55
CA LEU A 34 10.72 17.04 -19.65
C LEU A 34 10.41 18.49 -20.03
N ASN A 35 9.15 18.89 -19.96
CA ASN A 35 8.80 20.32 -20.02
C ASN A 35 9.20 21.03 -18.70
N PRO A 36 9.17 22.37 -18.64
CA PRO A 36 9.58 23.12 -17.44
C PRO A 36 8.84 22.69 -16.16
N GLU A 37 7.53 22.45 -16.23
CA GLU A 37 6.69 22.10 -15.09
C GLU A 37 6.98 20.68 -14.59
N GLN A 38 7.15 19.72 -15.51
CA GLN A 38 7.57 18.35 -15.19
C GLN A 38 8.96 18.34 -14.56
N ARG A 39 9.88 19.15 -15.08
CA ARG A 39 11.23 19.28 -14.53
C ARG A 39 11.21 19.87 -13.13
N GLU A 40 10.43 20.91 -12.89
CA GLU A 40 10.21 21.47 -11.56
C GLU A 40 9.66 20.41 -10.60
N ALA A 41 8.62 19.69 -11.01
CA ALA A 41 8.05 18.60 -10.21
C ALA A 41 9.04 17.46 -9.92
N VAL A 42 10.01 17.20 -10.79
CA VAL A 42 11.08 16.21 -10.54
C VAL A 42 12.13 16.73 -9.56
N LEU A 43 12.51 18.01 -9.67
CA LEU A 43 13.59 18.61 -8.88
C LEU A 43 13.17 19.05 -7.47
N THR A 44 11.89 19.35 -7.25
CA THR A 44 11.35 19.77 -5.95
C THR A 44 11.25 18.58 -4.98
N THR A 45 12.38 18.05 -4.53
CA THR A 45 12.46 16.76 -3.79
C THR A 45 12.04 16.85 -2.33
N GLU A 46 12.25 17.99 -1.69
CA GLU A 46 11.93 18.22 -0.28
C GLU A 46 10.54 18.83 -0.08
N GLY A 47 9.91 18.47 1.04
CA GLY A 47 8.58 18.96 1.41
C GLY A 47 7.43 18.23 0.70
N PRO A 48 6.18 18.49 1.13
CA PRO A 48 5.00 17.92 0.49
C PRO A 48 4.78 18.55 -0.89
N LEU A 49 4.56 17.72 -1.90
CA LEU A 49 4.29 18.13 -3.27
C LEU A 49 3.03 17.45 -3.79
N LEU A 50 2.10 18.24 -4.34
CA LEU A 50 0.95 17.75 -5.10
C LEU A 50 1.11 18.17 -6.56
N VAL A 51 1.12 17.21 -7.47
CA VAL A 51 1.16 17.46 -8.93
C VAL A 51 -0.20 17.15 -9.50
N LEU A 52 -0.92 18.19 -9.91
CA LEU A 52 -2.19 18.09 -10.62
C LEU A 52 -1.92 18.06 -12.11
N ALA A 53 -2.34 16.99 -12.78
CA ALA A 53 -1.93 16.72 -14.14
C ALA A 53 -3.00 15.91 -14.89
N GLY A 54 -3.54 16.52 -15.95
CA GLY A 54 -4.62 15.92 -16.76
C GLY A 54 -4.22 14.60 -17.46
N ALA A 55 -5.18 13.97 -18.14
CA ALA A 55 -4.95 12.78 -18.95
C ALA A 55 -3.79 12.97 -19.95
N GLY A 56 -2.87 12.01 -20.05
CA GLY A 56 -1.79 12.02 -21.06
C GLY A 56 -0.67 13.05 -20.83
N THR A 57 -0.69 13.83 -19.76
CA THR A 57 0.30 14.87 -19.45
C THR A 57 1.64 14.34 -18.88
N GLY A 58 1.78 13.02 -18.78
CA GLY A 58 3.02 12.39 -18.32
C GLY A 58 3.16 12.23 -16.80
N LYS A 59 2.05 12.20 -16.03
CA LYS A 59 2.01 11.88 -14.58
C LYS A 59 3.00 10.79 -14.15
N THR A 60 2.87 9.61 -14.76
CA THR A 60 3.72 8.45 -14.47
C THR A 60 5.20 8.71 -14.84
N ARG A 61 5.46 9.51 -15.89
CA ARG A 61 6.83 9.90 -16.26
C ARG A 61 7.43 10.80 -15.19
N VAL A 62 6.71 11.81 -14.71
CA VAL A 62 7.14 12.67 -13.61
C VAL A 62 7.50 11.85 -12.37
N LEU A 63 6.62 10.93 -11.93
CA LEU A 63 6.88 10.10 -10.75
C LEU A 63 8.10 9.18 -10.91
N THR A 64 8.21 8.51 -12.05
CA THR A 64 9.33 7.57 -12.30
C THR A 64 10.66 8.31 -12.43
N THR A 65 10.67 9.44 -13.14
CA THR A 65 11.87 10.29 -13.24
C THR A 65 12.22 10.93 -11.90
N ARG A 66 11.24 11.34 -11.08
CA ARG A 66 11.48 11.84 -9.73
C ARG A 66 12.10 10.78 -8.82
N LEU A 67 11.59 9.54 -8.86
CA LEU A 67 12.18 8.41 -8.15
C LEU A 67 13.63 8.18 -8.59
N ALA A 68 13.88 8.19 -9.91
CA ALA A 68 15.22 8.05 -10.46
C ALA A 68 16.14 9.20 -10.04
N HIS A 69 15.64 10.44 -10.00
CA HIS A 69 16.37 11.61 -9.55
C HIS A 69 16.77 11.49 -8.06
N ILE A 70 15.84 11.14 -7.17
CA ILE A 70 16.09 10.95 -5.74
C ILE A 70 17.19 9.92 -5.48
N ILE A 71 17.13 8.77 -6.17
CA ILE A 71 18.11 7.70 -6.01
C ILE A 71 19.44 8.08 -6.68
N GLY A 72 19.39 8.59 -7.91
CA GLY A 72 20.56 8.91 -8.72
C GLY A 72 21.42 10.04 -8.13
N THR A 73 20.78 11.03 -7.48
CA THR A 73 21.45 12.11 -6.73
C THR A 73 21.79 11.73 -5.29
N ARG A 74 21.57 10.47 -4.91
CA ARG A 74 21.91 9.91 -3.59
C ARG A 74 21.18 10.58 -2.41
N LEU A 75 20.00 11.14 -2.65
CA LEU A 75 19.14 11.67 -1.59
C LEU A 75 18.55 10.55 -0.73
N ALA A 76 18.32 9.37 -1.31
CA ALA A 76 17.90 8.17 -0.57
C ALA A 76 18.37 6.88 -1.24
N TRP A 77 18.46 5.82 -0.43
CA TRP A 77 18.59 4.46 -0.94
C TRP A 77 17.25 3.97 -1.54
N PRO A 78 17.25 3.04 -2.50
CA PRO A 78 16.00 2.43 -3.01
C PRO A 78 15.11 1.81 -1.92
N SER A 79 15.72 1.31 -0.83
CA SER A 79 15.00 0.78 0.33
C SER A 79 14.33 1.84 1.20
N GLN A 80 14.68 3.11 1.01
CA GLN A 80 14.15 4.27 1.73
C GLN A 80 13.08 5.05 0.94
N THR A 81 12.75 4.60 -0.26
CA THR A 81 11.67 5.16 -1.08
C THR A 81 10.45 4.24 -1.02
N LEU A 82 9.28 4.79 -0.78
CA LEU A 82 7.99 4.11 -0.93
C LEU A 82 7.30 4.67 -2.18
N THR A 83 6.91 3.82 -3.12
CA THR A 83 6.20 4.23 -4.34
C THR A 83 4.96 3.37 -4.53
N VAL A 84 3.79 4.01 -4.55
CA VAL A 84 2.49 3.34 -4.53
C VAL A 84 1.64 3.76 -5.72
N THR A 85 0.98 2.80 -6.36
CA THR A 85 0.01 3.00 -7.44
C THR A 85 -1.20 2.07 -7.26
N PHE A 86 -2.18 2.12 -8.16
CA PHE A 86 -3.43 1.36 -8.04
C PHE A 86 -3.39 -0.01 -8.71
N THR A 87 -2.63 -0.15 -9.80
CA THR A 87 -2.66 -1.37 -10.61
C THR A 87 -1.29 -2.06 -10.64
N ASN A 88 -1.31 -3.40 -10.69
CA ASN A 88 -0.07 -4.17 -10.84
C ASN A 88 0.64 -3.85 -12.16
N LYS A 89 -0.11 -3.51 -13.21
CA LYS A 89 0.43 -3.08 -14.50
C LYS A 89 1.22 -1.78 -14.35
N ALA A 90 0.62 -0.76 -13.73
CA ALA A 90 1.29 0.52 -13.47
C ALA A 90 2.54 0.32 -12.59
N ALA A 91 2.45 -0.50 -11.54
CA ALA A 91 3.60 -0.78 -10.68
C ALA A 91 4.76 -1.44 -11.45
N ARG A 92 4.46 -2.39 -12.34
CA ARG A 92 5.47 -3.03 -13.20
C ARG A 92 6.08 -2.03 -14.18
N GLU A 93 5.26 -1.25 -14.87
CA GLU A 93 5.73 -0.24 -15.84
C GLU A 93 6.58 0.85 -15.15
N MET A 94 6.17 1.31 -13.97
CA MET A 94 6.95 2.26 -13.17
C MET A 94 8.30 1.69 -12.76
N ARG A 95 8.33 0.42 -12.34
CA ARG A 95 9.57 -0.28 -11.98
C ARG A 95 10.50 -0.42 -13.17
N GLU A 96 9.99 -0.88 -14.32
CA GLU A 96 10.78 -1.03 -15.54
C GLU A 96 11.41 0.31 -15.97
N ARG A 97 10.65 1.40 -15.95
CA ARG A 97 11.14 2.75 -16.25
C ARG A 97 12.18 3.26 -15.26
N ALA A 98 11.94 3.08 -13.96
CA ALA A 98 12.89 3.50 -12.93
C ALA A 98 14.22 2.72 -13.06
N LEU A 99 14.15 1.40 -13.29
CA LEU A 99 15.32 0.55 -13.49
C LEU A 99 16.09 0.90 -14.78
N SER A 100 15.39 1.25 -15.87
CA SER A 100 16.08 1.67 -17.10
C SER A 100 16.88 2.96 -16.91
N MET A 101 16.41 3.88 -16.06
CA MET A 101 17.13 5.13 -15.74
C MET A 101 18.27 4.91 -14.74
N LEU A 102 18.07 4.04 -13.75
CA LEU A 102 19.00 3.86 -12.63
C LEU A 102 20.07 2.79 -12.86
N GLY A 103 19.82 1.82 -13.75
CA GLY A 103 20.66 0.62 -13.87
C GLY A 103 20.78 -0.11 -12.53
N GLU A 104 22.01 -0.48 -12.16
CA GLU A 104 22.31 -1.17 -10.89
C GLU A 104 21.92 -0.36 -9.64
N ALA A 105 21.89 0.97 -9.73
CA ALA A 105 21.48 1.82 -8.61
C ALA A 105 20.00 1.63 -8.23
N GLY A 106 19.19 1.06 -9.12
CA GLY A 106 17.78 0.75 -8.88
C GLY A 106 17.55 -0.63 -8.25
N GLU A 107 18.60 -1.43 -8.05
CA GLU A 107 18.49 -2.69 -7.32
C GLU A 107 17.95 -2.43 -5.90
N GLY A 108 16.96 -3.21 -5.48
CA GLY A 108 16.37 -3.07 -4.15
C GLY A 108 15.21 -2.07 -4.05
N LEU A 109 14.58 -1.65 -5.16
CA LEU A 109 13.25 -1.00 -5.21
C LEU A 109 12.14 -1.93 -4.67
N ARG A 110 12.26 -2.40 -3.45
CA ARG A 110 11.35 -3.40 -2.86
C ARG A 110 9.98 -2.79 -2.53
N TRP A 111 9.92 -1.49 -2.27
CA TRP A 111 8.71 -0.77 -1.85
C TRP A 111 8.06 0.00 -3.00
N LEU A 112 8.11 -0.57 -4.22
CA LEU A 112 7.38 -0.09 -5.39
C LEU A 112 6.31 -1.12 -5.75
N GLY A 113 5.04 -0.77 -5.56
CA GLY A 113 3.92 -1.70 -5.72
C GLY A 113 2.55 -1.03 -5.65
N THR A 114 1.51 -1.84 -5.52
CA THR A 114 0.17 -1.35 -5.23
C THR A 114 -0.03 -1.19 -3.74
N PHE A 115 -1.04 -0.42 -3.32
CA PHE A 115 -1.45 -0.33 -1.91
C PHE A 115 -1.57 -1.71 -1.26
N HIS A 116 -2.22 -2.64 -1.95
CA HIS A 116 -2.43 -4.01 -1.47
C HIS A 116 -1.17 -4.85 -1.45
N SER A 117 -0.32 -4.78 -2.49
CA SER A 117 0.91 -5.59 -2.52
C SER A 117 1.90 -5.15 -1.44
N ILE A 118 2.03 -3.83 -1.23
CA ILE A 118 2.87 -3.28 -0.16
C ILE A 118 2.27 -3.62 1.23
N SER A 119 0.96 -3.45 1.41
CA SER A 119 0.30 -3.78 2.68
C SER A 119 0.42 -5.27 3.01
N ALA A 120 0.27 -6.15 2.03
CA ALA A 120 0.53 -7.58 2.20
C ALA A 120 1.97 -7.83 2.61
N GLN A 121 2.96 -7.20 1.96
CA GLN A 121 4.37 -7.37 2.31
C GLN A 121 4.67 -6.95 3.76
N ILE A 122 4.09 -5.85 4.24
CA ILE A 122 4.22 -5.40 5.62
C ILE A 122 3.53 -6.37 6.57
N LEU A 123 2.28 -6.75 6.27
CA LEU A 123 1.49 -7.66 7.09
C LEU A 123 2.18 -9.02 7.24
N ARG A 124 2.82 -9.53 6.18
CA ARG A 124 3.61 -10.77 6.24
C ARG A 124 4.71 -10.73 7.29
N LYS A 125 5.38 -9.58 7.45
CA LYS A 125 6.45 -9.38 8.45
C LYS A 125 5.90 -9.30 9.87
N HIS A 126 4.65 -8.85 10.02
CA HIS A 126 4.02 -8.53 11.31
C HIS A 126 2.73 -9.32 11.56
N ALA A 127 2.57 -10.48 10.92
CA ALA A 127 1.30 -11.21 10.86
C ALA A 127 0.79 -11.61 12.25
N GLU A 128 1.70 -11.94 13.16
CA GLU A 128 1.38 -12.34 14.52
C GLU A 128 0.66 -11.23 15.31
N LEU A 129 0.96 -9.94 15.03
CA LEU A 129 0.27 -8.81 15.64
C LEU A 129 -1.19 -8.68 15.20
N ALA A 130 -1.56 -9.29 14.07
CA ALA A 130 -2.94 -9.41 13.60
C ALA A 130 -3.61 -10.74 14.04
N GLY A 131 -2.90 -11.60 14.75
CA GLY A 131 -3.34 -12.96 15.08
C GLY A 131 -3.34 -13.91 13.89
N LEU A 132 -2.42 -13.68 12.93
CA LEU A 132 -2.25 -14.47 11.72
C LEU A 132 -0.86 -15.09 11.68
N LYS A 133 -0.69 -16.12 10.85
CA LYS A 133 0.64 -16.62 10.48
C LYS A 133 1.11 -15.89 9.23
N SER A 134 2.43 -15.75 9.07
CA SER A 134 3.03 -15.12 7.89
C SER A 134 2.71 -15.85 6.58
N THR A 135 2.11 -17.04 6.60
CA THR A 135 1.67 -17.81 5.43
C THR A 135 0.18 -17.69 5.11
N PHE A 136 -0.55 -16.74 5.72
CA PHE A 136 -1.98 -16.50 5.43
C PHE A 136 -2.36 -16.48 3.95
N THR A 137 -3.53 -16.98 3.55
CA THR A 137 -3.98 -16.88 2.15
C THR A 137 -4.72 -15.57 1.91
N ILE A 138 -4.60 -14.98 0.72
CA ILE A 138 -5.43 -13.84 0.32
C ILE A 138 -6.60 -14.39 -0.50
N ILE A 139 -7.82 -14.20 -0.02
CA ILE A 139 -9.02 -14.72 -0.69
C ILE A 139 -9.61 -13.71 -1.67
N ASP A 140 -10.11 -14.20 -2.79
CA ASP A 140 -10.77 -13.38 -3.82
C ASP A 140 -12.26 -13.13 -3.50
N THR A 141 -12.92 -12.34 -4.34
CA THR A 141 -14.33 -12.00 -4.15
C THR A 141 -15.26 -13.22 -4.14
N ASP A 142 -14.97 -14.26 -4.92
CA ASP A 142 -15.81 -15.45 -4.97
C ASP A 142 -15.69 -16.25 -3.67
N ASP A 143 -14.48 -16.37 -3.13
CA ASP A 143 -14.24 -16.97 -1.82
C ASP A 143 -14.90 -16.17 -0.69
N GLN A 144 -14.86 -14.84 -0.74
CA GLN A 144 -15.57 -13.98 0.21
C GLN A 144 -17.08 -14.22 0.16
N ILE A 145 -17.67 -14.31 -1.04
CA ILE A 145 -19.09 -14.60 -1.24
C ILE A 145 -19.45 -16.00 -0.71
N ARG A 146 -18.60 -17.01 -0.95
CA ARG A 146 -18.80 -18.36 -0.41
C ARG A 146 -18.80 -18.36 1.12
N LEU A 147 -17.86 -17.64 1.74
CA LEU A 147 -17.80 -17.52 3.20
C LEU A 147 -19.05 -16.82 3.75
N CYS A 148 -19.48 -15.72 3.12
CA CYS A 148 -20.71 -15.02 3.47
C CYS A 148 -21.95 -15.93 3.37
N LYS A 149 -22.02 -16.80 2.35
CA LYS A 149 -23.11 -17.77 2.19
C LYS A 149 -23.17 -18.75 3.35
N GLN A 150 -22.03 -19.26 3.81
CA GLN A 150 -21.96 -20.15 4.96
C GLN A 150 -22.37 -19.45 6.26
N ILE A 151 -22.07 -18.16 6.41
CA ILE A 151 -22.49 -17.37 7.57
C ILE A 151 -24.01 -17.17 7.57
N ILE A 152 -24.59 -16.76 6.43
CA ILE A 152 -26.04 -16.59 6.27
C ILE A 152 -26.79 -17.89 6.61
N GLN A 153 -26.28 -19.03 6.16
CA GLN A 153 -26.87 -20.34 6.48
C GLN A 153 -26.78 -20.66 7.98
N ALA A 154 -25.63 -20.42 8.61
CA ALA A 154 -25.44 -20.69 10.04
C ALA A 154 -26.30 -19.78 10.93
N GLU A 155 -26.50 -18.53 10.53
CA GLU A 155 -27.29 -17.53 11.27
C GLU A 155 -28.80 -17.62 10.99
N ASN A 156 -29.25 -18.64 10.25
CA ASN A 156 -30.64 -18.85 9.81
C ASN A 156 -31.25 -17.61 9.15
N ILE A 157 -30.48 -16.93 8.30
CA ILE A 157 -30.91 -15.75 7.56
C ILE A 157 -31.47 -16.19 6.20
N ASP A 158 -32.63 -15.63 5.79
CA ASP A 158 -33.24 -15.95 4.49
C ASP A 158 -32.35 -15.47 3.33
N PRO A 159 -31.74 -16.39 2.55
CA PRO A 159 -30.82 -16.02 1.48
C PRO A 159 -31.53 -15.44 0.25
N LYS A 160 -32.87 -15.55 0.15
CA LYS A 160 -33.65 -14.92 -0.93
C LYS A 160 -33.78 -13.42 -0.72
N ARG A 161 -33.98 -12.99 0.53
CA ARG A 161 -34.05 -11.57 0.92
C ARG A 161 -32.67 -10.97 1.13
N TRP A 162 -31.75 -11.72 1.76
CA TRP A 162 -30.43 -11.23 2.16
C TRP A 162 -29.33 -12.05 1.50
N THR A 163 -28.82 -11.57 0.37
CA THR A 163 -27.90 -12.36 -0.46
C THR A 163 -26.46 -12.34 0.07
N PRO A 164 -25.68 -13.41 -0.16
CA PRO A 164 -24.25 -13.43 0.20
C PRO A 164 -23.41 -12.33 -0.46
N ARG A 165 -23.75 -11.96 -1.70
CA ARG A 165 -23.08 -10.85 -2.40
C ARG A 165 -23.35 -9.51 -1.72
N TYR A 166 -24.58 -9.30 -1.25
CA TYR A 166 -24.92 -8.08 -0.55
C TYR A 166 -24.16 -7.96 0.79
N LEU A 167 -24.08 -9.05 1.57
CA LEU A 167 -23.26 -9.08 2.78
C LEU A 167 -21.78 -8.80 2.48
N ALA A 168 -21.21 -9.45 1.46
CA ALA A 168 -19.83 -9.22 1.06
C ALA A 168 -19.58 -7.76 0.66
N SER A 169 -20.49 -7.15 -0.11
CA SER A 169 -20.43 -5.74 -0.50
C SER A 169 -20.53 -4.79 0.69
N LEU A 170 -21.35 -5.10 1.70
CA LEU A 170 -21.44 -4.29 2.92
C LEU A 170 -20.14 -4.35 3.73
N ILE A 171 -19.59 -5.56 3.89
CA ILE A 171 -18.31 -5.76 4.57
C ILE A 171 -17.19 -5.01 3.83
N ASP A 172 -17.11 -5.12 2.50
CA ASP A 172 -16.12 -4.38 1.70
C ASP A 172 -16.28 -2.86 1.88
N GLY A 173 -17.51 -2.34 1.86
CA GLY A 173 -17.81 -0.92 2.10
C GLY A 173 -17.41 -0.43 3.51
N TRP A 174 -17.57 -1.27 4.54
CA TRP A 174 -17.04 -0.98 5.87
C TRP A 174 -15.51 -0.97 5.85
N LYS A 175 -14.90 -1.93 5.17
CA LYS A 175 -13.44 -2.05 5.11
C LYS A 175 -12.77 -0.91 4.35
N ASN A 176 -13.35 -0.45 3.25
CA ASN A 176 -12.86 0.72 2.50
C ASN A 176 -12.89 2.01 3.33
N ARG A 177 -13.77 2.08 4.34
CA ARG A 177 -13.82 3.14 5.36
C ARG A 177 -12.95 2.88 6.60
N ALA A 178 -12.10 1.86 6.55
CA ALA A 178 -11.28 1.38 7.66
C ALA A 178 -12.07 0.99 8.91
N LEU A 179 -13.33 0.55 8.75
CA LEU A 179 -14.19 0.14 9.86
C LEU A 179 -14.00 -1.36 10.15
N VAL A 180 -13.46 -1.63 11.32
CA VAL A 180 -13.53 -2.95 11.97
C VAL A 180 -14.90 -3.16 12.61
N PRO A 181 -15.32 -4.40 12.91
CA PRO A 181 -16.69 -4.66 13.33
C PRO A 181 -17.18 -3.82 14.52
N ASN A 182 -16.32 -3.54 15.51
CA ASN A 182 -16.66 -2.72 16.68
C ASN A 182 -16.62 -1.20 16.43
N LYS A 183 -16.26 -0.77 15.22
CA LYS A 183 -16.25 0.63 14.78
C LYS A 183 -17.34 0.93 13.74
N VAL A 184 -18.02 -0.08 13.23
CA VAL A 184 -19.18 0.11 12.36
C VAL A 184 -20.29 0.82 13.16
N PRO A 185 -20.87 1.92 12.65
CA PRO A 185 -21.96 2.60 13.33
C PRO A 185 -23.17 1.67 13.56
N PRO A 186 -23.79 1.65 14.76
CA PRO A 186 -24.90 0.73 15.05
C PRO A 186 -26.09 0.85 14.11
N GLU A 187 -26.35 2.04 13.56
CA GLU A 187 -27.38 2.29 12.57
C GLU A 187 -27.15 1.51 11.26
N GLU A 188 -25.89 1.28 10.88
CA GLU A 188 -25.55 0.51 9.69
C GLU A 188 -25.77 -1.00 9.88
N ALA A 189 -25.89 -1.48 11.13
CA ALA A 189 -26.21 -2.88 11.40
C ALA A 189 -27.55 -3.31 10.80
N HIS A 190 -28.51 -2.38 10.73
CA HIS A 190 -29.85 -2.61 10.20
C HIS A 190 -29.92 -2.71 8.68
N GLN A 191 -28.84 -2.34 7.98
CA GLN A 191 -28.74 -2.52 6.53
C GLN A 191 -28.78 -3.99 6.12
N PHE A 192 -28.49 -4.92 7.04
CA PHE A 192 -28.50 -6.35 6.75
C PHE A 192 -29.27 -7.15 7.79
N ALA A 193 -30.18 -8.00 7.30
CA ALA A 193 -30.88 -9.02 8.08
C ALA A 193 -31.46 -8.49 9.41
N ASP A 194 -32.16 -7.35 9.31
CA ASP A 194 -32.89 -6.71 10.41
C ASP A 194 -32.00 -6.48 11.66
N GLY A 195 -30.73 -6.04 11.47
CA GLY A 195 -29.80 -5.68 12.55
C GLY A 195 -28.59 -6.61 12.71
N LYS A 196 -28.49 -7.68 11.91
CA LYS A 196 -27.43 -8.69 12.04
C LYS A 196 -26.13 -8.35 11.28
N GLY A 197 -26.06 -7.24 10.56
CA GLY A 197 -24.91 -6.91 9.70
C GLY A 197 -23.55 -6.94 10.43
N ILE A 198 -23.47 -6.27 11.59
CA ILE A 198 -22.23 -6.22 12.39
C ILE A 198 -21.88 -7.61 12.93
N THR A 199 -22.86 -8.37 13.43
CA THR A 199 -22.63 -9.74 13.92
C THR A 199 -22.09 -10.64 12.82
N CYS A 200 -22.68 -10.58 11.61
CA CYS A 200 -22.18 -11.31 10.45
C CYS A 200 -20.73 -10.93 10.11
N TYR A 201 -20.39 -9.64 10.19
CA TYR A 201 -19.01 -9.17 9.97
C TYR A 201 -18.04 -9.66 11.05
N GLN A 202 -18.44 -9.69 12.32
CA GLN A 202 -17.64 -10.28 13.40
C GLN A 202 -17.34 -11.76 13.15
N ILE A 203 -18.37 -12.53 12.79
CA ILE A 203 -18.22 -13.96 12.45
C ILE A 203 -17.31 -14.13 11.24
N TYR A 204 -17.48 -13.30 10.20
CA TYR A 204 -16.66 -13.29 9.01
C TYR A 204 -15.17 -13.11 9.35
N GLN A 205 -14.82 -12.06 10.11
CA GLN A 205 -13.43 -11.83 10.53
C GLN A 205 -12.88 -12.96 11.40
N ALA A 206 -13.69 -13.52 12.30
CA ALA A 206 -13.28 -14.65 13.13
C ALA A 206 -12.96 -15.89 12.29
N ARG A 207 -13.79 -16.19 11.28
CA ARG A 207 -13.54 -17.31 10.35
C ARG A 207 -12.30 -17.11 9.51
N LEU A 208 -12.05 -15.90 9.02
CA LEU A 208 -10.81 -15.59 8.28
C LEU A 208 -9.56 -15.88 9.12
N LYS A 209 -9.55 -15.49 10.40
CA LYS A 209 -8.44 -15.80 11.31
C LYS A 209 -8.24 -17.30 11.51
N VAL A 210 -9.32 -18.06 11.71
CA VAL A 210 -9.25 -19.53 11.85
C VAL A 210 -8.68 -20.18 10.59
N LEU A 211 -9.07 -19.69 9.41
CA LEU A 211 -8.56 -20.16 8.13
C LEU A 211 -7.14 -19.66 7.82
N ASN A 212 -6.56 -18.81 8.68
CA ASN A 212 -5.33 -18.08 8.40
C ASN A 212 -5.42 -17.39 7.04
N ALA A 213 -6.43 -16.53 6.86
CA ALA A 213 -6.72 -15.86 5.62
C ALA A 213 -7.03 -14.37 5.83
N CYS A 214 -6.89 -13.60 4.77
CA CYS A 214 -7.26 -12.19 4.66
C CYS A 214 -7.98 -11.97 3.33
N ASP A 215 -8.90 -11.01 3.26
CA ASP A 215 -9.28 -10.42 1.98
C ASP A 215 -8.47 -9.15 1.67
N PHE A 216 -8.78 -8.49 0.56
CA PHE A 216 -8.06 -7.28 0.15
C PHE A 216 -8.20 -6.13 1.15
N GLY A 217 -9.39 -5.92 1.73
CA GLY A 217 -9.61 -4.88 2.73
C GLY A 217 -8.82 -5.12 4.02
N ASP A 218 -8.70 -6.39 4.44
CA ASP A 218 -7.90 -6.77 5.61
C ASP A 218 -6.42 -6.39 5.48
N LEU A 219 -5.87 -6.44 4.26
CA LEU A 219 -4.47 -6.05 4.04
C LEU A 219 -4.23 -4.64 4.53
N LEU A 220 -5.12 -3.70 4.26
CA LEU A 220 -4.99 -2.31 4.71
C LEU A 220 -5.34 -2.17 6.20
N ILE A 221 -6.47 -2.71 6.62
CA ILE A 221 -6.99 -2.52 8.00
C ILE A 221 -6.04 -3.10 9.04
N HIS A 222 -5.51 -4.31 8.81
CA HIS A 222 -4.56 -4.88 9.75
C HIS A 222 -3.29 -4.03 9.86
N ASN A 223 -2.79 -3.48 8.76
CA ASN A 223 -1.65 -2.55 8.82
C ASN A 223 -1.99 -1.28 9.61
N ILE A 224 -3.15 -0.68 9.38
CA ILE A 224 -3.62 0.51 10.11
C ILE A 224 -3.68 0.21 11.61
N GLN A 225 -4.30 -0.91 12.00
CA GLN A 225 -4.39 -1.32 13.41
C GLN A 225 -3.02 -1.62 14.02
N ILE A 226 -2.14 -2.31 13.28
CA ILE A 226 -0.77 -2.60 13.74
C ILE A 226 -0.03 -1.29 14.02
N PHE A 227 -0.05 -0.33 13.10
CA PHE A 227 0.66 0.94 13.28
C PHE A 227 0.06 1.80 14.40
N GLN A 228 -1.27 1.88 14.50
CA GLN A 228 -1.94 2.66 15.56
C GLN A 228 -1.65 2.09 16.95
N ASN A 229 -1.56 0.76 17.09
CA ASN A 229 -1.35 0.11 18.37
C ASN A 229 0.14 -0.08 18.72
N ASN A 230 1.06 0.15 17.78
CA ASN A 230 2.49 -0.06 17.97
C ASN A 230 3.30 1.14 17.42
N PRO A 231 3.30 2.29 18.13
CA PRO A 231 4.00 3.50 17.68
C PRO A 231 5.50 3.31 17.44
N ASP A 232 6.18 2.49 18.25
CA ASP A 232 7.61 2.19 18.07
C ASP A 232 7.87 1.46 16.76
N LEU A 233 6.99 0.52 16.39
CA LEU A 233 7.07 -0.17 15.10
C LEU A 233 6.79 0.80 13.95
N LEU A 234 5.79 1.67 14.09
CA LEU A 234 5.52 2.71 13.09
C LEU A 234 6.74 3.62 12.89
N LYS A 235 7.46 3.96 13.97
CA LYS A 235 8.70 4.73 13.91
C LYS A 235 9.79 4.03 13.06
N GLU A 236 9.91 2.70 13.11
CA GLU A 236 10.82 1.99 12.20
C GLU A 236 10.50 2.19 10.71
N TYR A 237 9.22 2.35 10.38
CA TYR A 237 8.77 2.65 9.03
C TYR A 237 8.96 4.13 8.67
N HIS A 238 8.81 5.04 9.64
CA HIS A 238 9.15 6.45 9.50
C HIS A 238 10.63 6.67 9.19
N ASP A 239 11.52 6.06 9.98
CA ASP A 239 12.98 6.15 9.78
C ASP A 239 13.41 5.52 8.45
N LYS A 240 12.60 4.59 7.92
CA LYS A 240 12.85 3.92 6.65
C LYS A 240 12.36 4.72 5.46
N PHE A 241 11.10 5.13 5.41
CA PHE A 241 10.48 5.75 4.25
C PHE A 241 10.76 7.27 4.22
N ARG A 242 11.97 7.62 3.79
CA ARG A 242 12.39 9.02 3.64
C ARG A 242 11.63 9.74 2.53
N TYR A 243 11.33 9.08 1.41
CA TYR A 243 10.54 9.67 0.31
C TYR A 243 9.35 8.78 0.00
N ILE A 244 8.17 9.39 -0.12
CA ILE A 244 6.92 8.71 -0.44
C ILE A 244 6.38 9.29 -1.75
N LEU A 245 6.08 8.42 -2.71
CA LEU A 245 5.57 8.77 -4.03
C LEU A 245 4.26 8.03 -4.26
N VAL A 246 3.21 8.75 -4.62
CA VAL A 246 1.86 8.20 -4.78
C VAL A 246 1.28 8.61 -6.13
N ASP A 247 0.91 7.60 -6.92
CA ASP A 247 0.27 7.74 -8.21
C ASP A 247 -1.25 7.58 -8.10
N GLU A 248 -1.99 8.22 -9.01
CA GLU A 248 -3.46 8.26 -9.06
C GLU A 248 -4.12 8.58 -7.70
N TYR A 249 -3.61 9.61 -7.01
CA TYR A 249 -4.03 9.94 -5.65
C TYR A 249 -5.54 10.23 -5.52
N GLN A 250 -6.19 10.71 -6.60
CA GLN A 250 -7.63 10.97 -6.66
C GLN A 250 -8.49 9.71 -6.48
N ASP A 251 -7.92 8.52 -6.68
CA ASP A 251 -8.63 7.25 -6.59
C ASP A 251 -8.58 6.63 -5.19
N THR A 252 -7.97 7.32 -4.21
CA THR A 252 -7.75 6.79 -2.86
C THR A 252 -9.02 6.75 -2.02
N ASN A 253 -9.35 5.58 -1.47
CA ASN A 253 -10.39 5.47 -0.46
C ASN A 253 -9.87 5.82 0.95
N VAL A 254 -10.78 5.95 1.91
CA VAL A 254 -10.45 6.29 3.31
C VAL A 254 -9.40 5.36 3.94
N ALA A 255 -9.48 4.05 3.73
CA ALA A 255 -8.51 3.11 4.28
C ALA A 255 -7.11 3.30 3.68
N GLN A 256 -7.00 3.49 2.37
CA GLN A 256 -5.74 3.79 1.69
C GLN A 256 -5.16 5.12 2.17
N TYR A 257 -6.00 6.15 2.29
CA TYR A 257 -5.60 7.44 2.84
C TYR A 257 -5.07 7.33 4.27
N LEU A 258 -5.78 6.64 5.16
CA LEU A 258 -5.36 6.47 6.56
C LEU A 258 -4.05 5.68 6.66
N TRP A 259 -3.90 4.61 5.88
CA TRP A 259 -2.67 3.83 5.81
C TRP A 259 -1.49 4.69 5.35
N LEU A 260 -1.67 5.46 4.26
CA LEU A 260 -0.66 6.35 3.73
C LEU A 260 -0.32 7.47 4.74
N ARG A 261 -1.32 8.07 5.37
CA ARG A 261 -1.15 9.15 6.35
C ARG A 261 -0.32 8.69 7.54
N LEU A 262 -0.55 7.49 8.07
CA LEU A 262 0.25 6.93 9.16
C LEU A 262 1.73 6.82 8.78
N LEU A 263 2.03 6.31 7.59
CA LEU A 263 3.40 6.18 7.10
C LEU A 263 4.05 7.54 6.81
N ALA A 264 3.29 8.46 6.24
CA ALA A 264 3.77 9.78 5.86
C ALA A 264 4.04 10.71 7.05
N GLN A 265 3.47 10.47 8.23
CA GLN A 265 3.77 11.28 9.43
C GLN A 265 5.26 11.35 9.79
N GLY A 266 6.05 10.34 9.41
CA GLY A 266 7.49 10.29 9.64
C GLY A 266 8.35 11.03 8.63
N SER A 267 7.79 11.45 7.50
CA SER A 267 8.51 12.09 6.42
C SER A 267 7.81 13.38 5.99
N GLN A 268 8.59 14.42 5.75
CA GLN A 268 8.08 15.64 5.12
C GLN A 268 8.05 15.54 3.59
N ASN A 269 8.55 14.44 3.01
CA ASN A 269 8.81 14.32 1.57
C ASN A 269 7.82 13.35 0.92
N ILE A 270 6.55 13.75 0.89
CA ILE A 270 5.49 13.05 0.16
C ILE A 270 5.19 13.79 -1.16
N CYS A 271 5.17 13.05 -2.26
CA CYS A 271 4.76 13.53 -3.57
C CYS A 271 3.55 12.74 -4.04
N CYS A 272 2.41 13.40 -4.19
CA CYS A 272 1.20 12.82 -4.75
C CYS A 272 0.99 13.36 -6.17
N VAL A 273 0.58 12.49 -7.08
CA VAL A 273 0.19 12.86 -8.44
C VAL A 273 -1.24 12.38 -8.67
N GLY A 274 -2.05 13.26 -9.24
CA GLY A 274 -3.44 12.95 -9.53
C GLY A 274 -4.04 13.86 -10.58
N ASP A 275 -5.27 13.54 -10.95
CA ASP A 275 -6.08 14.31 -11.89
C ASP A 275 -7.46 14.53 -11.30
N ASP A 276 -7.77 15.79 -10.97
CA ASP A 276 -9.04 16.17 -10.35
C ASP A 276 -10.25 15.89 -11.27
N ASP A 277 -10.05 15.82 -12.59
CA ASP A 277 -11.11 15.53 -13.57
C ASP A 277 -11.35 14.02 -13.78
N GLN A 278 -10.52 13.15 -13.19
CA GLN A 278 -10.58 11.68 -13.38
C GLN A 278 -10.95 10.89 -12.12
N SER A 279 -11.56 11.51 -11.10
CA SER A 279 -12.06 10.77 -9.93
C SER A 279 -13.25 9.86 -10.31
N ILE A 280 -12.96 8.67 -10.87
CA ILE A 280 -13.97 7.70 -11.34
C ILE A 280 -14.32 6.64 -10.28
N TYR A 281 -13.64 6.66 -9.12
CA TYR A 281 -13.88 5.71 -8.02
C TYR A 281 -14.63 6.30 -6.81
N GLY A 282 -15.35 7.42 -6.96
CA GLY A 282 -16.15 8.00 -5.86
C GLY A 282 -17.19 7.05 -5.24
N TRP A 283 -17.52 5.94 -5.90
CA TRP A 283 -18.37 4.87 -5.36
C TRP A 283 -17.66 3.92 -4.37
N ARG A 284 -16.32 3.98 -4.28
CA ARG A 284 -15.51 3.16 -3.35
C ARG A 284 -15.26 3.82 -1.99
N GLY A 285 -15.83 5.00 -1.76
CA GLY A 285 -15.71 5.77 -0.51
C GLY A 285 -14.70 6.88 -0.63
#